data_AF-A0A7T2U4H7-F1
#
_entry.id   AF-A0A7T2U4H7-F1
#
_cell.length_a   1.000
_cell.length_b   1.000
_cell.length_c   1.000
_cell.angle_alpha   90.00
_cell.angle_beta   90.00
_cell.angle_gamma   90.00
#
_symmetry.space_group_name_H-M   'P 1'
#
loop_
_entity.id
_entity.type
_entity.pdbx_description
1 polymer ?
#
loop_
_entity_poly.entity_id
_entity_poly.type
_entity_poly.pdbx_seq_one_letter_code
_entity_poly.pdbx_strand_id
1 'polypeptide(L)'
;MELKVRRERNIRAALALLDQRETALLADKAALLDERRALWNAWRTCSAVDRVHDHASLQLLKHELAGYHHRDQTLVDRVELVDAQCTELRLERDQQRALLRRAQIDHEKLKTLLE
;
A
#
# COMPACT_ATOMS: atom_id res chain seq x y z
N MET A 1 -1.15 -0.39 -39.40
CA MET A 1 -1.19 -1.38 -38.28
C MET A 1 -0.23 -1.05 -37.15
N GLU A 2 1.01 -0.59 -37.41
CA GLU A 2 2.05 -0.36 -36.39
C GLU A 2 1.64 0.54 -35.22
N LEU A 3 0.89 1.62 -35.47
CA LEU A 3 0.49 2.57 -34.44
C LEU A 3 -0.46 1.97 -33.38
N LYS A 4 -1.28 0.97 -33.76
CA LYS A 4 -2.18 0.25 -32.85
C LYS A 4 -1.42 -0.75 -31.99
N VAL A 5 -0.50 -1.51 -32.58
CA VAL A 5 0.39 -2.43 -31.87
C VAL A 5 1.26 -1.67 -30.85
N ARG A 6 1.76 -0.49 -31.23
CA ARG A 6 2.52 0.38 -30.30
C ARG A 6 1.66 0.86 -29.13
N ARG A 7 0.42 1.27 -29.36
CA ARG A 7 -0.51 1.67 -28.27
C ARG A 7 -0.81 0.52 -27.32
N GLU A 8 -1.08 -0.67 -27.84
CA GLU A 8 -1.32 -1.86 -27.02
C GLU A 8 -0.11 -2.23 -26.17
N ARG A 9 1.09 -2.20 -26.76
CA ARG A 9 2.36 -2.43 -26.04
C ARG A 9 2.57 -1.41 -24.92
N ASN A 10 2.26 -0.14 -25.16
CA ASN A 10 2.36 0.91 -24.14
C ASN A 10 1.38 0.69 -22.99
N ILE A 11 0.13 0.31 -23.26
CA ILE A 11 -0.87 0.02 -22.22
C ILE A 11 -0.43 -1.20 -21.38
N ARG A 12 0.09 -2.26 -22.02
CA ARG A 12 0.64 -3.41 -21.30
C ARG A 12 1.84 -3.05 -20.43
N ALA A 13 2.73 -2.19 -20.92
CA ALA A 13 3.86 -1.71 -20.14
C ALA A 13 3.42 -0.86 -18.93
N ALA A 14 2.42 0.00 -19.11
CA ALA A 14 1.82 0.76 -18.02
C ALA A 14 1.18 -0.16 -16.97
N LEU A 15 0.42 -1.19 -17.39
CA LEU A 15 -0.13 -2.20 -16.47
C LEU A 15 0.94 -2.92 -15.67
N ALA A 16 2.05 -3.33 -16.31
CA ALA A 16 3.16 -3.99 -15.62
C ALA A 16 3.81 -3.06 -14.58
N LEU A 17 3.94 -1.76 -14.88
CA LEU A 17 4.45 -0.78 -13.92
C LEU A 17 3.50 -0.59 -12.73
N LEU A 18 2.19 -0.58 -12.97
CA LEU A 18 1.19 -0.51 -11.90
C LEU A 18 1.23 -1.73 -10.98
N ASP A 19 1.37 -2.93 -11.55
CA ASP A 19 1.48 -4.17 -10.76
C ASP A 19 2.78 -4.18 -9.91
N GLN A 20 3.90 -3.68 -10.44
CA GLN A 20 5.14 -3.52 -9.67
C GLN A 20 4.97 -2.55 -8.50
N ARG A 21 4.31 -1.41 -8.73
CA ARG A 21 4.02 -0.42 -7.69
C ARG A 21 3.08 -0.96 -6.62
N GLU A 22 2.02 -1.68 -7.00
CA GLU A 22 1.11 -2.34 -6.04
C GLU A 22 1.88 -3.34 -5.17
N THR A 23 2.77 -4.14 -5.78
CA THR A 23 3.60 -5.10 -5.05
C THR A 23 4.52 -4.41 -4.03
N ALA A 24 5.16 -3.31 -4.42
CA ALA A 24 6.01 -2.53 -3.52
C ALA A 24 5.20 -1.92 -2.35
N LEU A 25 4.05 -1.32 -2.62
CA LEU A 25 3.18 -0.78 -1.57
C LEU A 25 2.67 -1.84 -0.60
N LEU A 26 2.33 -3.03 -1.09
CA LEU A 26 1.91 -4.14 -0.23
C LEU A 26 3.06 -4.64 0.65
N ALA A 27 4.29 -4.67 0.13
CA ALA A 27 5.47 -4.99 0.92
C ALA A 27 5.72 -3.94 2.01
N ASP A 28 5.61 -2.65 1.66
CA ASP A 28 5.74 -1.54 2.62
C ASP A 28 4.66 -1.61 3.70
N LYS A 29 3.41 -1.91 3.33
CA LYS A 29 2.31 -2.12 4.28
C LYS A 29 2.61 -3.26 5.24
N ALA A 30 3.12 -4.38 4.75
CA ALA A 30 3.49 -5.52 5.59
C ALA A 30 4.57 -5.12 6.62
N ALA A 31 5.60 -4.39 6.18
CA ALA A 31 6.64 -3.88 7.07
C ALA A 31 6.09 -2.94 8.16
N LEU A 32 5.18 -2.02 7.81
CA LEU A 32 4.52 -1.13 8.78
C LEU A 32 3.69 -1.90 9.81
N LEU A 33 2.99 -2.95 9.38
CA LEU A 33 2.20 -3.79 10.29
C LEU A 33 3.08 -4.62 11.23
N ASP A 34 4.23 -5.11 10.75
CA ASP A 34 5.21 -5.79 11.58
C ASP A 34 5.86 -4.84 12.59
N GLU A 35 6.21 -3.62 12.18
CA GLU A 35 6.70 -2.57 13.06
C GLU A 35 5.67 -2.24 14.16
N ARG A 36 4.40 -2.09 13.77
CA ARG A 36 3.29 -1.87 14.71
C ARG A 36 3.16 -3.04 15.68
N ARG A 37 3.25 -4.28 15.22
CA ARG A 37 3.20 -5.46 16.09
C ARG A 37 4.35 -5.49 17.09
N ALA A 38 5.56 -5.14 16.65
CA ALA A 38 6.72 -5.03 17.53
C ALA A 38 6.52 -3.94 18.59
N LEU A 39 5.97 -2.78 18.20
CA LEU A 39 5.62 -1.68 19.10
C LEU A 39 4.61 -2.11 20.18
N TRP A 40 3.56 -2.84 19.79
CA TRP A 40 2.56 -3.37 20.71
C TRP A 40 3.12 -4.40 21.69
N ASN A 41 4.10 -5.21 21.25
CA ASN A 41 4.77 -6.14 22.14
C ASN A 41 5.66 -5.39 23.15
N ALA A 42 6.43 -4.40 22.70
CA ALA A 42 7.24 -3.57 23.57
C ALA A 42 6.39 -2.82 24.61
N TRP A 43 5.28 -2.23 24.18
CA TRP A 43 4.33 -1.58 25.09
C TRP A 43 3.80 -2.55 26.14
N ARG A 44 3.34 -3.75 25.74
CA ARG A 44 2.87 -4.77 26.69
C ARG A 44 3.96 -5.23 27.67
N THR A 45 5.20 -5.36 27.22
CA THR A 45 6.33 -5.67 28.11
C THR A 45 6.56 -4.57 29.12
N CYS A 46 6.49 -3.29 28.72
CA CYS A 46 6.62 -2.17 29.65
C CYS A 46 5.48 -2.09 30.67
N SER A 47 4.24 -2.42 30.26
CA SER A 47 3.07 -2.32 31.15
C SER A 47 2.83 -3.55 32.02
N ALA A 48 3.38 -4.73 31.68
CA ALA A 48 3.26 -5.95 32.47
C ALA A 48 4.15 -5.96 33.73
N VAL A 49 5.00 -4.96 33.89
CA VAL A 49 5.93 -4.85 35.01
C VAL A 49 5.24 -4.20 36.21
N ASP A 50 4.75 -5.03 37.13
CA ASP A 50 4.31 -4.57 38.45
C ASP A 50 5.54 -4.11 39.25
N ARG A 51 5.79 -2.80 39.23
CA ARG A 51 6.85 -2.15 40.02
C ARG A 51 6.26 -1.03 40.86
N VAL A 52 6.79 -0.90 42.08
CA VAL A 52 6.57 0.29 42.89
C VAL A 52 7.42 1.40 42.29
N HIS A 53 6.75 2.38 41.68
CA HIS A 53 7.40 3.53 41.07
C HIS A 53 7.51 4.68 42.07
N ASP A 54 8.71 5.25 42.18
CA ASP A 54 8.85 6.59 42.74
C ASP A 54 8.32 7.66 41.76
N HIS A 55 8.24 8.91 42.20
CA HIS A 55 7.68 9.98 41.36
C HIS A 55 8.43 10.14 40.03
N ALA A 56 9.77 10.07 40.05
CA ALA A 56 10.59 10.27 38.86
C ALA A 56 10.40 9.13 37.84
N SER A 57 10.44 7.87 38.29
CA SER A 57 10.23 6.71 37.43
C SER A 57 8.79 6.65 36.89
N LEU A 58 7.80 7.12 37.66
CA LEU A 58 6.42 7.23 37.16
C LEU A 58 6.29 8.26 36.04
N GLN A 59 6.96 9.41 36.13
CA GLN A 59 6.96 10.42 35.07
C GLN A 59 7.65 9.91 33.79
N LEU A 60 8.76 9.19 33.96
CA LEU A 60 9.47 8.56 32.85
C LEU A 60 8.59 7.53 32.14
N LEU A 61 7.93 6.65 32.90
CA LEU A 61 6.99 5.67 32.35
C LEU A 61 5.84 6.34 31.59
N LYS A 62 5.25 7.42 32.13
CA LYS A 62 4.21 8.18 31.43
C LYS A 62 4.69 8.74 30.10
N HIS A 63 5.91 9.27 30.07
CA HIS A 63 6.50 9.79 28.84
C HIS A 63 6.74 8.67 27.81
N GLU A 64 7.25 7.52 28.25
CA GLU A 64 7.43 6.35 27.38
C GLU A 64 6.09 5.86 26.80
N LEU A 65 5.05 5.74 27.64
CA LEU A 65 3.70 5.35 27.21
C LEU A 65 3.09 6.34 26.21
N ALA A 66 3.26 7.64 26.43
CA ALA A 66 2.84 8.65 25.46
C ALA A 66 3.60 8.53 24.14
N GLY A 67 4.91 8.21 24.20
CA GLY A 67 5.73 7.93 23.03
C GLY A 67 5.24 6.71 22.23
N TYR A 68 4.89 5.61 22.91
CA TYR A 68 4.29 4.43 22.28
C TYR A 68 2.99 4.77 21.58
N HIS A 69 2.08 5.48 22.26
CA HIS A 69 0.81 5.90 21.68
C HIS A 69 0.99 6.77 20.42
N HIS A 70 1.88 7.77 20.47
CA HIS A 70 2.14 8.64 19.33
C HIS A 70 2.74 7.89 18.13
N ARG A 71 3.64 6.94 18.40
CA ARG A 71 4.21 6.08 17.35
C ARG A 71 3.16 5.15 16.74
N ASP A 72 2.27 4.56 17.55
CA ASP A 72 1.17 3.72 17.02
C ASP A 72 0.27 4.55 16.10
N GLN A 73 -0.12 5.75 16.51
CA GLN A 73 -0.94 6.64 15.68
C GLN A 73 -0.24 6.95 14.35
N THR A 74 1.05 7.29 14.39
CA THR A 74 1.83 7.55 13.18
C THR A 74 1.87 6.33 12.25
N LEU A 75 1.98 5.12 12.80
CA LEU A 75 1.95 3.89 12.00
C LEU A 75 0.57 3.63 11.40
N VAL A 76 -0.52 3.90 12.13
CA VAL A 76 -1.88 3.82 11.61
C VAL A 76 -2.06 4.78 10.42
N ASP A 77 -1.70 6.05 10.60
CA ASP A 77 -1.84 7.07 9.54
C ASP A 77 -1.06 6.66 8.27
N ARG A 78 0.14 6.08 8.44
CA ARG A 78 0.94 5.58 7.30
C ARG A 78 0.31 4.37 6.62
N VAL A 79 -0.28 3.45 7.38
CA VAL A 79 -1.00 2.29 6.82
C VAL A 79 -2.22 2.77 6.04
N GLU A 80 -2.98 3.72 6.56
CA GLU A 80 -4.14 4.30 5.87
C GLU A 80 -3.73 5.01 4.57
N LEU A 81 -2.61 5.74 4.58
CA LEU A 81 -2.06 6.35 3.37
C LEU A 81 -1.72 5.30 2.30
N VAL A 82 -1.07 4.20 2.68
CA VAL A 82 -0.74 3.11 1.74
C VAL A 82 -2.02 2.45 1.21
N ASP A 83 -3.06 2.30 2.03
CA ASP A 83 -4.35 1.77 1.59
C ASP A 83 -5.07 2.69 0.59
N ALA A 84 -5.00 4.01 0.80
CA ALA A 84 -5.49 4.98 -0.18
C ALA A 84 -4.73 4.86 -1.50
N GLN A 85 -3.39 4.80 -1.46
CA GLN A 85 -2.55 4.63 -2.65
C GLN A 85 -2.85 3.32 -3.40
N CYS A 86 -3.05 2.21 -2.68
CA CYS A 86 -3.44 0.94 -3.29
C CYS A 86 -4.80 1.05 -3.99
N THR A 87 -5.75 1.77 -3.39
CA THR A 87 -7.07 2.00 -3.99
C THR A 87 -6.97 2.81 -5.27
N GLU A 88 -6.16 3.87 -5.29
CA GLU A 88 -5.89 4.67 -6.48
C GLU A 88 -5.25 3.86 -7.61
N LEU A 89 -4.22 3.06 -7.30
CA LEU A 89 -3.57 2.19 -8.29
C LEU A 89 -4.53 1.16 -8.89
N ARG A 90 -5.45 0.62 -8.07
CA ARG A 90 -6.47 -0.33 -8.56
C ARG A 90 -7.41 0.33 -9.54
N LEU A 91 -7.86 1.55 -9.24
CA LEU A 91 -8.70 2.33 -10.16
C LEU A 91 -7.96 2.62 -11.47
N GLU A 92 -6.70 3.05 -11.41
CA GLU A 92 -5.89 3.30 -12.61
C GLU A 92 -5.70 2.01 -13.44
N ARG A 93 -5.40 0.89 -12.78
CA ARG A 93 -5.25 -0.41 -13.44
C ARG A 93 -6.54 -0.84 -14.14
N ASP A 94 -7.69 -0.66 -13.49
CA ASP A 94 -8.98 -1.03 -14.08
C ASP A 94 -9.31 -0.16 -15.29
N GLN A 95 -8.97 1.13 -15.26
CA GLN A 95 -9.06 2.02 -16.42
C GLN A 95 -8.16 1.55 -17.57
N GLN A 96 -6.89 1.24 -17.29
CA GLN A 96 -5.96 0.74 -18.31
C GLN A 96 -6.40 -0.60 -18.90
N ARG A 97 -6.96 -1.50 -18.08
CA ARG A 97 -7.55 -2.77 -18.55
C ARG A 97 -8.76 -2.54 -19.45
N ALA A 98 -9.64 -1.59 -19.11
CA ALA A 98 -10.78 -1.24 -19.95
C ALA A 98 -10.34 -0.71 -21.32
N LEU A 99 -9.34 0.18 -21.34
CA LEU A 99 -8.74 0.70 -22.57
C LEU A 99 -8.12 -0.42 -23.42
N LEU A 100 -7.39 -1.35 -22.79
CA LEU A 100 -6.80 -2.49 -23.48
C LEU A 100 -7.85 -3.38 -24.14
N ARG A 101 -8.90 -3.77 -23.39
CA ARG A 101 -10.00 -4.60 -23.91
C ARG A 101 -10.68 -3.91 -25.09
N ARG A 102 -10.92 -2.59 -24.99
CA ARG A 102 -11.53 -1.84 -26.07
C ARG A 102 -10.68 -1.85 -27.34
N ALA A 103 -9.37 -1.62 -27.18
CA ALA A 103 -8.43 -1.64 -28.31
C ALA A 103 -8.36 -3.02 -28.99
N GLN A 104 -8.46 -4.10 -28.21
CA GLN A 104 -8.48 -5.48 -28.72
C GLN A 104 -9.75 -5.77 -29.52
N ILE A 105 -10.93 -5.43 -28.98
CA ILE A 105 -12.21 -5.59 -29.70
C ILE A 105 -12.20 -4.79 -31.01
N ASP A 106 -11.71 -3.54 -30.98
CA ASP A 106 -11.64 -2.72 -32.18
C ASP A 106 -10.62 -3.26 -33.21
N HIS A 107 -9.59 -3.99 -32.76
CA HIS A 107 -8.65 -4.69 -33.64
C HIS A 107 -9.30 -5.93 -34.29
N GLU A 108 -10.00 -6.75 -33.50
CA GLU A 108 -10.73 -7.94 -33.97
C GLU A 108 -11.79 -7.56 -35.02
N LYS A 109 -12.58 -6.52 -34.76
CA LYS A 109 -13.58 -6.02 -35.72
C LYS A 109 -12.98 -5.58 -37.05
N LEU A 110 -11.83 -4.92 -37.02
CA LEU A 110 -11.15 -4.52 -38.25
C LEU A 110 -10.58 -5.72 -39.00
N LYS A 111 -10.08 -6.73 -38.28
CA LYS A 111 -9.61 -7.96 -38.89
C LYS A 111 -10.74 -8.67 -39.64
N THR A 112 -11.92 -8.80 -39.01
CA THR A 112 -13.11 -9.42 -39.64
C THR A 112 -13.69 -8.64 -40.82
N LEU A 113 -13.38 -7.34 -40.95
CA LEU A 113 -13.82 -6.51 -42.09
C LEU A 113 -12.83 -6.52 -43.26
N LEU A 114 -11.60 -7.00 -43.03
CA LEU A 114 -10.52 -7.09 -44.01
C LEU A 114 -10.30 -8.54 -44.52
N GLU A 115 -10.92 -9.51 -43.86
CA GLU A 115 -11.10 -10.91 -44.32
C GLU A 115 -12.39 -11.03 -45.14
#